data_AF-A0A4Y2RX99-F1
#
_entry.id   AF-A0A4Y2RX99-F1
#
_cell.length_a   1.000
_cell.length_b   1.000
_cell.length_c   1.000
_cell.angle_alpha   90.00
_cell.angle_beta   90.00
_cell.angle_gamma   90.00
#
_symmetry.space_group_name_H-M   'P 1'
#
loop_
_entity.id
_entity.type
_entity.pdbx_description
1 polymer ?
#
loop_
_entity_poly.entity_id
_entity_poly.type
_entity_poly.pdbx_seq_one_letter_code
_entity_poly.pdbx_strand_id
1 'polypeptide(L)' 'TFGGMAKDADWKREFEALKSKIENPDDVDLSEYHRAGYDPPFKPFNRRNEVWIVKKTSSMAEPQSPTD' A
#
# COMPACT_ATOMS: atom_id res chain seq x y z
N THR A 1 8.18 5.45 -1.94
CA THR A 1 8.07 6.08 -0.61
C THR A 1 8.25 7.58 -0.76
N PHE A 2 7.79 8.38 0.20
CA PHE A 2 7.86 9.84 0.13
C PHE A 2 8.12 10.46 1.51
N GLY A 3 8.63 11.70 1.53
CA GLY A 3 9.08 12.38 2.74
C GLY A 3 8.17 13.51 3.22
N GLY A 4 8.46 14.02 4.42
CA GLY A 4 7.78 15.18 5.00
C GLY A 4 6.54 14.85 5.82
N MET A 5 5.82 15.90 6.27
CA MET A 5 4.54 15.74 6.95
C MET A 5 3.43 15.50 5.93
N ALA A 6 3.05 14.24 5.76
CA ALA A 6 2.02 13.84 4.80
C ALA A 6 0.62 14.28 5.26
N LYS A 7 -0.06 15.08 4.44
CA LYS A 7 -1.48 15.41 4.57
C LYS A 7 -2.32 14.52 3.65
N ASP A 8 -3.64 14.52 3.82
CA ASP A 8 -4.54 13.70 2.99
C ASP A 8 -4.37 13.89 1.48
N ALA A 9 -4.06 15.11 1.05
CA ALA A 9 -3.77 15.41 -0.35
C ALA A 9 -2.49 14.70 -0.84
N ASP A 10 -1.45 14.64 0.00
CA ASP A 10 -0.19 13.96 -0.33
C ASP A 10 -0.43 12.45 -0.45
N TRP A 11 -1.17 11.86 0.49
CA TRP A 11 -1.53 10.43 0.44
C TRP A 11 -2.29 10.05 -0.84
N LYS A 12 -3.28 10.86 -1.24
CA LYS A 12 -4.01 10.65 -2.50
C LYS A 12 -3.11 10.82 -3.72
N ARG A 13 -2.24 11.84 -3.73
CA ARG A 13 -1.32 12.08 -4.85
C ARG A 13 -0.36 10.91 -5.04
N GLU A 14 0.23 10.41 -3.95
CA GLU A 14 1.17 9.29 -4.00
C GLU A 14 0.49 7.97 -4.38
N PHE A 15 -0.77 7.77 -3.97
CA PHE A 15 -1.58 6.63 -4.42
C PHE A 15 -1.81 6.66 -5.94
N GLU A 16 -2.27 7.78 -6.50
CA GLU A 16 -2.46 7.92 -7.96
C GLU A 16 -1.13 7.79 -8.73
N ALA A 17 -0.03 8.33 -8.18
CA ALA A 17 1.29 8.17 -8.74
C ALA A 17 1.80 6.71 -8.70
N LEU A 18 1.41 5.94 -7.69
CA LEU A 18 1.72 4.51 -7.61
C LEU A 18 0.87 3.70 -8.59
N LYS A 19 -0.44 3.98 -8.70
CA LYS A 19 -1.35 3.35 -9.68
C LYS A 19 -0.80 3.44 -11.10
N SER A 20 -0.36 4.62 -11.51
CA SER A 20 0.17 4.84 -12.87
C SER A 20 1.48 4.11 -13.17
N LYS A 21 2.16 3.57 -12.15
CA LYS A 21 3.41 2.80 -12.29
C LYS A 21 3.22 1.29 -12.18
N ILE A 22 2.01 0.82 -11.90
CA ILE A 22 1.72 -0.62 -11.82
C ILE A 22 1.54 -1.16 -13.23
N GLU A 23 2.38 -2.12 -13.59
CA GLU A 23 2.35 -2.77 -14.91
C GLU A 23 1.14 -3.69 -15.09
N ASN A 24 0.75 -4.42 -14.04
CA ASN A 24 -0.37 -5.36 -14.05
C ASN A 24 -1.47 -4.92 -13.07
N PRO A 25 -2.37 -4.00 -13.47
CA PRO A 25 -3.42 -3.47 -12.59
C PRO A 25 -4.46 -4.53 -12.17
N ASP A 26 -4.63 -5.60 -12.96
CA ASP A 26 -5.56 -6.68 -12.63
C ASP A 26 -5.11 -7.52 -11.44
N ASP A 27 -3.79 -7.61 -11.20
CA ASP A 27 -3.18 -8.37 -10.10
C ASP A 27 -3.27 -7.67 -8.74
N VAL A 28 -3.76 -6.43 -8.69
CA VAL A 28 -3.75 -5.60 -7.48
C VAL A 28 -5.10 -4.91 -7.25
N ASP A 29 -5.43 -4.61 -6.01
CA ASP A 29 -6.65 -3.88 -5.64
C ASP A 29 -6.42 -2.38 -5.68
N LEU A 30 -6.91 -1.72 -6.74
CA LEU A 30 -6.79 -0.28 -6.94
C LEU A 30 -7.93 0.54 -6.31
N SER A 31 -8.88 -0.11 -5.63
CA SER A 31 -10.02 0.57 -4.99
C SER A 31 -9.62 1.24 -3.67
N GLU A 32 -8.62 0.69 -2.98
CA GLU A 32 -8.13 1.16 -1.69
C GLU A 32 -6.60 1.15 -1.60
N TYR A 33 -6.07 1.75 -0.53
CA TYR A 33 -4.65 1.75 -0.22
C TYR A 33 -4.40 1.87 1.29
N HIS A 34 -3.26 1.35 1.72
CA HIS A 34 -2.78 1.50 3.09
C HIS A 34 -1.73 2.61 3.18
N ARG A 35 -1.68 3.24 4.35
CA ARG A 35 -0.73 4.30 4.69
C ARG A 35 0.18 3.79 5.80
N ALA A 36 1.49 3.87 5.60
CA ALA A 36 2.47 3.58 6.64
C ALA A 36 3.37 4.80 6.85
N GLY A 37 3.28 5.40 8.04
CA GLY A 37 4.13 6.51 8.46
C GLY A 37 5.10 6.04 9.54
N TYR A 38 6.40 6.09 9.27
CA TYR A 38 7.44 5.53 10.12
C TYR A 38 8.18 6.61 10.91
N ASP A 39 7.49 7.34 11.81
CA ASP A 39 8.20 8.21 12.76
C ASP A 39 7.47 8.40 14.10
N PRO A 40 8.22 8.47 15.21
CA PRO A 40 7.71 8.93 16.50
C PRO A 40 7.32 10.42 16.45
N PRO A 41 6.41 10.87 17.32
CA PRO A 41 5.78 12.21 17.26
C PRO A 41 6.71 13.43 17.28
N PHE A 42 8.01 13.26 17.54
CA PHE A 42 8.97 14.36 17.74
C PHE A 42 10.11 14.44 16.70
N LYS A 43 10.02 13.76 15.54
CA LYS A 43 11.00 13.90 14.45
C LYS A 43 10.42 14.70 13.26
N PRO A 44 10.70 16.01 13.16
CA PRO A 44 10.19 16.84 12.06
C PRO A 44 10.91 16.61 10.72
N PHE A 45 12.15 16.11 10.73
CA PHE A 45 12.98 15.91 9.55
C PHE A 45 13.22 14.42 9.27
N ASN A 46 13.41 14.10 7.98
CA ASN A 46 13.69 12.74 7.49
C ASN A 46 12.56 11.72 7.70
N ARG A 47 11.32 12.21 7.76
CA ARG A 47 10.15 11.34 7.89
C ARG A 47 9.96 10.45 6.69
N ARG A 48 9.64 9.16 6.90
CA ARG A 48 9.36 8.21 5.80
C ARG A 48 7.90 7.78 5.82
N ASN A 49 7.24 8.04 4.69
CA ASN A 49 5.87 7.64 4.45
C ASN A 49 5.79 6.68 3.25
N GLU A 50 4.88 5.71 3.32
CA GLU A 50 4.66 4.70 2.29
C GLU A 50 3.17 4.54 2.00
N VAL A 51 2.85 4.37 0.72
CA VAL A 51 1.54 3.95 0.24
C VAL A 51 1.68 2.53 -0.25
N TRP A 52 0.81 1.64 0.21
CA TRP A 52 0.77 0.25 -0.21
C TRP A 52 -0.55 -0.06 -0.89
N ILE A 53 -0.47 -0.85 -1.96
CA ILE A 53 -1.60 -1.38 -2.72
C ILE A 53 -1.56 -2.90 -2.56
N VAL A 54 -2.69 -3.50 -2.21
CA VAL A 54 -2.76 -4.93 -1.91
C VAL A 54 -2.75 -5.72 -3.21
N LYS A 55 -1.94 -6.78 -3.27
CA LYS A 55 -2.02 -7.75 -4.36
C LYS A 55 -3.29 -8.56 -4.20
N LYS A 56 -4.10 -8.68 -5.26
CA LYS A 56 -5.24 -9.59 -5.26
C LYS A 56 -4.70 -11.01 -5.11
N THR A 57 -5.10 -11.69 -4.06
CA THR A 57 -4.86 -13.13 -3.96
C THR A 57 -5.72 -13.79 -5.01
N SER A 58 -5.12 -14.29 -6.09
CA SER A 58 -5.80 -15.23 -6.96
C SER A 58 -6.17 -16.42 -6.07
N SER A 59 -7.47 -16.63 -5.87
CA SER A 59 -7.98 -17.73 -5.06
C SER A 59 -7.61 -19.06 -5.74
N MET A 60 -6.44 -19.61 -5.42
CA MET A 60 -6.10 -21.00 -5.71
C MET A 60 -5.70 -21.72 -4.42
N ALA A 61 -6.64 -22.56 -4.00
CA ALA A 61 -6.50 -23.83 -3.30
C ALA A 61 -5.73 -23.86 -1.98
N GLU A 62 -6.48 -23.71 -0.89
CA GLU A 62 -6.21 -24.49 0.32
C GLU A 62 -6.75 -25.91 0.06
N PRO A 63 -5.91 -26.95 -0.12
CA PRO A 63 -6.41 -28.32 -0.14
C PRO A 63 -6.96 -28.61 1.26
N GLN A 64 -8.27 -28.83 1.35
CA GLN A 64 -8.91 -29.33 2.56
C GLN A 64 -8.13 -30.55 3.07
N SER A 65 -7.69 -30.48 4.32
CA SER A 65 -7.01 -31.57 5.03
C SER A 65 -7.82 -32.86 4.91
N PRO A 66 -7.21 -34.01 4.59
CA PRO A 66 -7.92 -35.29 4.65
C PRO A 66 -8.27 -35.58 6.11
N THR A 67 -9.54 -35.83 6.37
CA THR A 67 -10.03 -36.37 7.65
C THR A 67 -9.45 -37.77 7.84
N ASP A 68 -8.76 -38.00 8.96
CA ASP A 68 -8.51 -39.34 9.52
C ASP A 68 -9.59 -39.63 10.58
#